data_AF-A0A9E2I2X6-F1
#
_entry.id   AF-A0A9E2I2X6-F1
#
_cell.length_a   1.000
_cell.length_b   1.000
_cell.length_c   1.000
_cell.angle_alpha   90.00
_cell.angle_beta   90.00
_cell.angle_gamma   90.00
#
_symmetry.space_group_name_H-M   'P 1'
#
loop_
_entity.id
_entity.type
_entity.pdbx_description
1 polymer ?
#
loop_
_entity_poly.entity_id
_entity_poly.type
_entity_poly.pdbx_seq_one_letter_code
_entity_poly.pdbx_strand_id
1 'polypeptide(L)'
;GGEPTLRDDLPELIAHAEALGQVTGLLTDGLRLADADYLNTLLQTGLDHLMLVLQPENEQAWQALRTVLLEDLHTTVHLTVTPENAARIPELLERLADMGANALSLSGTTTEVSETVQTAGELAAELGLSLVWDLPVPYSTRNPIALETEEDAPPDGAGRAWLYVEPDGDVLPAQGVNQVLGNLLRDEWEKVWGAE
;
A
#
# COMPACT_ATOMS: atom_id res chain seq x y z
N GLY A 1 5.05 -6.41 -7.22
CA GLY A 1 6.29 -5.96 -6.56
C GLY A 1 6.97 -4.88 -7.39
N GLY A 2 8.08 -4.33 -6.91
CA GLY A 2 8.73 -3.18 -7.57
C GLY A 2 7.75 -2.02 -7.76
N GLU A 3 7.78 -1.40 -8.94
CA GLU A 3 6.74 -0.47 -9.37
C GLU A 3 5.80 -1.16 -10.39
N PRO A 4 4.58 -1.57 -9.98
CA PRO A 4 3.70 -2.35 -10.85
C PRO A 4 3.25 -1.58 -12.08
N THR A 5 3.14 -0.25 -12.01
CA THR A 5 2.70 0.55 -13.16
C THR A 5 3.70 0.51 -14.31
N LEU A 6 4.95 0.04 -14.12
CA LEU A 6 5.91 -0.18 -15.22
C LEU A 6 5.56 -1.39 -16.10
N ARG A 7 4.63 -2.24 -15.68
CA ARG A 7 4.17 -3.36 -16.49
C ARG A 7 3.14 -2.89 -17.53
N ASP A 8 3.38 -3.22 -18.79
CA ASP A 8 2.46 -2.90 -19.88
C ASP A 8 1.16 -3.71 -19.80
N ASP A 9 1.21 -4.92 -19.21
CA ASP A 9 0.06 -5.82 -19.03
C ASP A 9 -0.73 -5.56 -17.74
N LEU A 10 -0.34 -4.59 -16.91
CA LEU A 10 -1.03 -4.30 -15.64
C LEU A 10 -2.55 -4.07 -15.82
N PRO A 11 -3.02 -3.26 -16.79
CA PRO A 11 -4.46 -3.05 -16.97
C PRO A 11 -5.21 -4.35 -17.29
N GLU A 12 -4.60 -5.25 -18.07
CA GLU A 12 -5.20 -6.55 -18.42
C GLU A 12 -5.31 -7.46 -17.20
N LEU A 13 -4.31 -7.44 -16.31
CA LEU A 13 -4.31 -8.21 -15.06
C LEU A 13 -5.41 -7.75 -14.11
N ILE A 14 -5.58 -6.43 -13.94
CA ILE A 14 -6.63 -5.88 -13.08
C ILE A 14 -8.01 -6.22 -13.66
N ALA A 15 -8.22 -5.98 -14.96
CA ALA A 15 -9.48 -6.31 -15.62
C ALA A 15 -9.82 -7.80 -15.56
N HIS A 16 -8.81 -8.69 -15.59
CA HIS A 16 -9.03 -10.11 -15.42
C HIS A 16 -9.48 -10.48 -14.00
N ALA A 17 -8.85 -9.90 -12.98
CA ALA A 17 -9.23 -10.11 -11.59
C ALA A 17 -10.66 -9.59 -11.30
N GLU A 18 -11.01 -8.41 -11.83
CA GLU A 18 -12.37 -7.86 -11.74
C GLU A 18 -13.39 -8.78 -12.43
N ALA A 19 -13.07 -9.31 -13.62
CA ALA A 19 -13.95 -10.26 -14.32
C ALA A 19 -14.18 -11.57 -13.53
N LEU A 20 -13.29 -11.92 -12.61
CA LEU A 20 -13.43 -13.04 -11.66
C LEU A 20 -14.18 -12.64 -10.37
N GLY A 21 -14.55 -11.38 -10.21
CA GLY A 21 -15.23 -10.84 -9.02
C GLY A 21 -14.29 -10.63 -7.83
N GLN A 22 -12.99 -10.45 -8.08
CA GLN A 22 -11.99 -10.19 -7.05
C GLN A 22 -11.85 -8.69 -6.82
N VAL A 23 -11.75 -8.28 -5.55
CA VAL A 23 -11.41 -6.90 -5.19
C VAL A 23 -9.91 -6.69 -5.40
N THR A 24 -9.54 -5.64 -6.13
CA THR A 24 -8.17 -5.35 -6.52
C THR A 24 -7.63 -4.06 -5.88
N GLY A 25 -6.41 -4.17 -5.34
CA GLY A 25 -5.67 -3.03 -4.80
C GLY A 25 -4.36 -2.82 -5.55
N LEU A 26 -4.07 -1.59 -5.95
CA LEU A 26 -2.81 -1.20 -6.59
C LEU A 26 -1.91 -0.44 -5.60
N LEU A 27 -0.68 -0.91 -5.42
CA LEU A 27 0.35 -0.25 -4.61
C LEU A 27 1.42 0.32 -5.52
N THR A 28 1.61 1.65 -5.53
CA THR A 28 2.48 2.33 -6.51
C THR A 28 3.13 3.58 -5.94
N ASP A 29 4.26 4.01 -6.51
CA ASP A 29 4.84 5.34 -6.30
C ASP A 29 4.01 6.47 -6.95
N GLY A 30 3.05 6.11 -7.81
CA GLY A 30 2.09 6.99 -8.45
C GLY A 30 2.64 7.78 -9.64
N LEU A 31 3.93 7.71 -9.96
CA LEU A 31 4.53 8.62 -10.96
C LEU A 31 3.91 8.47 -12.35
N ARG A 32 3.61 7.23 -12.78
CA ARG A 32 2.94 6.96 -14.07
C ARG A 32 1.49 7.45 -14.09
N LEU A 33 0.85 7.63 -12.93
CA LEU A 33 -0.53 8.13 -12.82
C LEU A 33 -0.66 9.63 -13.09
N ALA A 34 0.46 10.37 -13.21
CA ALA A 34 0.44 11.73 -13.71
C ALA A 34 0.04 11.82 -15.20
N ASP A 35 0.18 10.73 -15.95
CA ASP A 35 -0.33 10.60 -17.32
C ASP A 35 -1.83 10.29 -17.27
N ALA A 36 -2.64 11.25 -17.72
CA ALA A 36 -4.09 11.16 -17.69
C ALA A 36 -4.65 10.03 -18.58
N ASP A 37 -3.99 9.71 -19.70
CA ASP A 37 -4.46 8.64 -20.59
C ASP A 37 -4.23 7.27 -19.92
N TYR A 38 -3.09 7.13 -19.24
CA TYR A 38 -2.79 5.92 -18.47
C TYR A 38 -3.70 5.77 -17.25
N LEU A 39 -3.90 6.85 -16.47
CA LEU A 39 -4.81 6.83 -15.33
C LEU A 39 -6.23 6.46 -15.77
N ASN A 40 -6.75 7.09 -16.82
CA ASN A 40 -8.07 6.75 -17.35
C ASN A 40 -8.13 5.28 -17.81
N THR A 41 -7.08 4.77 -18.46
CA THR A 41 -7.00 3.34 -18.81
C THR A 41 -7.14 2.46 -17.58
N LEU A 42 -6.43 2.77 -16.48
CA LEU A 42 -6.55 2.01 -15.22
C LEU A 42 -7.94 2.12 -14.60
N LEU A 43 -8.57 3.29 -14.59
CA LEU A 43 -9.92 3.47 -14.04
C LEU A 43 -10.98 2.62 -14.76
N GLN A 44 -10.78 2.36 -16.06
CA GLN A 44 -11.69 1.48 -16.83
C GLN A 44 -11.47 -0.02 -16.57
N THR A 45 -10.47 -0.42 -15.78
CA THR A 45 -10.19 -1.84 -15.50
C THR A 45 -11.01 -2.42 -14.34
N GLY A 46 -11.70 -1.58 -13.56
CA GLY A 46 -12.36 -1.98 -12.32
C GLY A 46 -11.43 -2.00 -11.10
N LEU A 47 -10.38 -1.18 -11.10
CA LEU A 47 -9.53 -1.01 -9.92
C LEU A 47 -10.34 -0.44 -8.74
N ASP A 48 -10.42 -1.17 -7.63
CA ASP A 48 -11.22 -0.76 -6.46
C ASP A 48 -10.49 0.24 -5.56
N HIS A 49 -9.21 -0.02 -5.29
CA HIS A 49 -8.43 0.73 -4.30
C HIS A 49 -7.02 1.03 -4.78
N LEU A 50 -6.53 2.22 -4.45
CA LEU A 50 -5.16 2.65 -4.71
C LEU A 50 -4.46 2.96 -3.37
N MET A 51 -3.26 2.44 -3.18
CA MET A 51 -2.32 2.96 -2.20
C MET A 51 -1.14 3.62 -2.91
N LEU A 52 -1.02 4.93 -2.76
CA LEU A 52 0.08 5.72 -3.32
C LEU A 52 1.14 5.93 -2.24
N VAL A 53 2.32 5.34 -2.43
CA VAL A 53 3.48 5.54 -1.56
C VAL A 53 4.12 6.88 -1.92
N LEU A 54 3.79 7.91 -1.16
CA LEU A 54 4.19 9.27 -1.46
C LEU A 54 5.65 9.50 -1.08
N GLN A 55 6.43 10.02 -2.03
CA GLN A 55 7.79 10.52 -1.83
C GLN A 55 7.73 12.06 -1.71
N PRO A 56 7.73 12.64 -0.49
CA PRO A 56 7.43 14.06 -0.28
C PRO A 56 8.40 15.04 -0.95
N GLU A 57 9.63 14.59 -1.16
CA GLU A 57 10.72 15.31 -1.84
C GLU A 57 10.58 15.33 -3.37
N ASN A 58 9.66 14.54 -3.93
CA ASN A 58 9.41 14.48 -5.37
C ASN A 58 8.14 15.25 -5.75
N GLU A 59 8.29 16.42 -6.38
CA GLU A 59 7.14 17.24 -6.81
C GLU A 59 6.28 16.54 -7.87
N GLN A 60 6.83 15.60 -8.65
CA GLN A 60 6.02 14.80 -9.58
C GLN A 60 5.06 13.86 -8.84
N ALA A 61 5.44 13.35 -7.66
CA ALA A 61 4.56 12.52 -6.85
C ALA A 61 3.36 13.33 -6.31
N TRP A 62 3.59 14.59 -5.92
CA TRP A 62 2.52 15.51 -5.55
C TRP A 62 1.59 15.85 -6.71
N GLN A 63 2.13 16.02 -7.91
CA GLN A 63 1.34 16.25 -9.11
C GLN A 63 0.50 15.01 -9.45
N ALA A 64 1.09 13.81 -9.38
CA ALA A 64 0.36 12.56 -9.58
C ALA A 64 -0.77 12.39 -8.58
N LEU A 65 -0.50 12.60 -7.29
CA LEU A 65 -1.51 12.54 -6.23
C LEU A 65 -2.65 13.52 -6.50
N ARG A 66 -2.34 14.76 -6.92
CA ARG A 66 -3.37 15.74 -7.28
C ARG A 66 -4.26 15.23 -8.42
N THR A 67 -3.69 14.64 -9.46
CA THR A 67 -4.46 14.07 -10.57
C THR A 67 -5.37 12.95 -10.09
N VAL A 68 -4.84 12.03 -9.28
CA VAL A 68 -5.59 10.89 -8.73
C VAL A 68 -6.75 11.34 -7.84
N LEU A 69 -6.54 12.32 -6.96
CA LEU A 69 -7.57 12.81 -6.04
C LEU A 69 -8.74 13.55 -6.73
N LEU A 70 -8.62 13.88 -8.02
CA LEU A 70 -9.73 14.43 -8.80
C LEU A 70 -10.68 13.35 -9.33
N GLU A 71 -10.24 12.09 -9.33
CA GLU A 71 -11.00 10.95 -9.83
C GLU A 71 -11.77 10.27 -8.68
N ASP A 72 -12.84 9.55 -9.02
CA ASP A 72 -13.64 8.79 -8.06
C ASP A 72 -12.98 7.43 -7.76
N LEU A 73 -11.80 7.45 -7.16
CA LEU A 73 -11.00 6.29 -6.80
C LEU A 73 -10.64 6.33 -5.31
N HIS A 74 -10.94 5.25 -4.58
CA HIS A 74 -10.57 5.15 -3.18
C HIS A 74 -9.04 5.11 -3.03
N THR A 75 -8.47 6.22 -2.56
CA THR A 75 -7.02 6.44 -2.56
C THR A 75 -6.51 6.61 -1.13
N THR A 76 -5.70 5.65 -0.68
CA THR A 76 -4.92 5.77 0.55
C THR A 76 -3.53 6.33 0.22
N VAL A 77 -3.15 7.43 0.86
CA VAL A 77 -1.77 7.93 0.77
C VAL A 77 -0.93 7.24 1.84
N HIS A 78 0.17 6.60 1.46
CA HIS A 78 1.12 6.03 2.41
C HIS A 78 2.32 6.96 2.59
N LEU A 79 2.63 7.30 3.84
CA LEU A 79 3.83 8.04 4.23
C LEU A 79 4.73 7.18 5.12
N THR A 80 5.98 7.05 4.69
CA THR A 80 7.04 6.43 5.49
C THR A 80 7.77 7.49 6.30
N VAL A 81 7.67 7.41 7.62
CA VAL A 81 8.40 8.27 8.56
C VAL A 81 9.82 7.76 8.71
N THR A 82 10.78 8.65 8.50
CA THR A 82 12.22 8.41 8.67
C THR A 82 12.82 9.48 9.57
N PRO A 83 13.99 9.24 10.18
CA PRO A 83 14.66 10.26 10.99
C PRO A 83 14.88 11.58 10.23
N GLU A 84 15.08 11.52 8.92
CA GLU A 84 15.34 12.67 8.06
C GLU A 84 14.08 13.52 7.79
N ASN A 85 12.89 12.90 7.72
CA ASN A 85 11.64 13.58 7.42
C ASN A 85 10.73 13.81 8.65
N ALA A 86 11.04 13.20 9.80
CA ALA A 86 10.24 13.23 11.03
C ALA A 86 9.77 14.65 11.42
N ALA A 87 10.67 15.63 11.35
CA ALA A 87 10.36 17.02 11.70
C ALA A 87 9.38 17.71 10.72
N ARG A 88 9.21 17.17 9.51
CA ARG A 88 8.34 17.72 8.45
C ARG A 88 6.98 17.02 8.40
N ILE A 89 6.78 15.91 9.10
CA ILE A 89 5.53 15.14 9.06
C ILE A 89 4.29 16.01 9.32
N PRO A 90 4.25 16.92 10.32
CA PRO A 90 3.08 17.78 10.53
C PRO A 90 2.71 18.62 9.31
N GLU A 91 3.68 19.29 8.69
CA GLU A 91 3.49 20.10 7.47
C GLU A 91 3.00 19.23 6.29
N LEU A 92 3.51 18.00 6.18
CA LEU A 92 3.11 17.07 5.13
C LEU A 92 1.65 16.62 5.30
N LEU A 93 1.20 16.37 6.53
CA LEU A 93 -0.19 16.01 6.81
C LEU A 93 -1.14 17.17 6.54
N GLU A 94 -0.78 18.40 6.93
CA GLU A 94 -1.55 19.60 6.60
C GLU A 94 -1.70 19.75 5.08
N ARG A 95 -0.61 19.59 4.32
CA ARG A 95 -0.64 19.66 2.85
C ARG A 95 -1.54 18.57 2.25
N LEU A 96 -1.53 17.36 2.80
CA LEU A 96 -2.40 16.27 2.34
C LEU A 96 -3.88 16.58 2.59
N ALA A 97 -4.21 17.08 3.78
CA ALA A 97 -5.56 17.49 4.14
C ALA A 97 -6.05 18.64 3.23
N ASP A 98 -5.22 19.64 2.98
CA ASP A 98 -5.53 20.77 2.08
C ASP A 98 -5.75 20.31 0.62
N MET A 99 -5.09 19.24 0.20
CA MET A 99 -5.30 18.62 -1.12
C MET A 99 -6.59 17.80 -1.22
N GLY A 100 -7.27 17.54 -0.10
CA GLY A 100 -8.48 16.74 -0.03
C GLY A 100 -8.24 15.23 0.07
N ALA A 101 -7.04 14.80 0.48
CA ALA A 101 -6.84 13.41 0.85
C ALA A 101 -7.75 13.05 2.03
N ASN A 102 -8.32 11.84 2.03
CA ASN A 102 -9.25 11.39 3.07
C ASN A 102 -8.79 10.11 3.78
N ALA A 103 -7.81 9.39 3.21
CA ALA A 103 -7.26 8.15 3.73
C ALA A 103 -5.73 8.22 3.79
N LEU A 104 -5.17 7.85 4.94
CA LEU A 104 -3.75 7.91 5.22
C LEU A 104 -3.26 6.59 5.84
N SER A 105 -2.11 6.12 5.40
CA SER A 105 -1.37 5.04 6.04
C SER A 105 0.01 5.54 6.46
N LEU A 106 0.47 5.18 7.65
CA LEU A 106 1.76 5.59 8.21
C LEU A 106 2.60 4.37 8.58
N SER A 107 3.90 4.44 8.29
CA SER A 107 4.87 3.47 8.80
C SER A 107 6.16 4.14 9.27
N GLY A 108 6.86 3.52 10.22
CA GLY A 108 8.19 3.96 10.67
C GLY A 108 9.29 3.02 10.20
N THR A 109 10.44 3.55 9.78
CA THR A 109 11.61 2.74 9.38
C THR A 109 12.44 2.24 10.56
N THR A 110 12.46 2.98 11.67
CA THR A 110 13.25 2.67 12.87
C THR A 110 12.40 2.83 14.14
N THR A 111 12.91 2.34 15.27
CA THR A 111 12.26 2.54 16.58
C THR A 111 12.35 3.99 17.05
N GLU A 112 13.33 4.77 16.57
CA GLU A 112 13.52 6.17 16.96
C GLU A 112 12.38 7.08 16.51
N VAL A 113 11.69 6.70 15.43
CA VAL A 113 10.56 7.47 14.88
C VAL A 113 9.20 7.00 15.38
N SER A 114 9.14 6.00 16.27
CA SER A 114 7.87 5.44 16.76
C SER A 114 6.98 6.52 17.41
N GLU A 115 7.54 7.39 18.25
CA GLU A 115 6.80 8.50 18.86
C GLU A 115 6.28 9.50 17.81
N THR A 116 7.08 9.75 16.75
CA THR A 116 6.66 10.59 15.63
C THR A 116 5.51 9.95 14.85
N VAL A 117 5.55 8.64 14.63
CA VAL A 117 4.48 7.90 13.94
C VAL A 117 3.18 7.95 14.74
N GLN A 118 3.25 7.80 16.06
CA GLN A 118 2.09 7.89 16.95
C GLN A 118 1.48 9.30 16.93
N THR A 119 2.28 10.33 17.20
CA THR A 119 1.82 11.73 17.19
C THR A 119 1.31 12.18 15.81
N ALA A 120 1.88 11.66 14.73
CA ALA A 120 1.39 11.87 13.38
C ALA A 120 0.01 11.23 13.15
N GLY A 121 -0.26 10.06 13.76
CA GLY A 121 -1.58 9.43 13.73
C GLY A 121 -2.64 10.29 14.43
N GLU A 122 -2.33 10.83 15.60
CA GLU A 122 -3.22 11.75 16.33
C GLU A 122 -3.53 13.00 15.50
N LEU A 123 -2.50 13.65 14.96
CA LEU A 123 -2.66 14.83 14.10
C LEU A 123 -3.46 14.51 12.82
N ALA A 124 -3.23 13.35 12.20
CA ALA A 124 -4.01 12.93 11.04
C ALA A 124 -5.51 12.84 11.38
N ALA A 125 -5.86 12.28 12.54
CA ALA A 125 -7.25 12.22 13.01
C ALA A 125 -7.83 13.63 13.25
N GLU A 126 -7.06 14.55 13.81
CA GLU A 126 -7.47 15.96 14.00
C GLU A 126 -7.73 16.68 12.67
N LEU A 127 -6.92 16.39 11.64
CA LEU A 127 -7.06 16.93 10.28
C LEU A 127 -8.15 16.24 9.45
N GLY A 128 -8.82 15.22 10.00
CA GLY A 128 -9.87 14.46 9.30
C GLY A 128 -9.33 13.45 8.28
N LEU A 129 -8.04 13.13 8.32
CA LEU A 129 -7.42 12.07 7.54
C LEU A 129 -7.74 10.72 8.20
N SER A 130 -8.65 9.95 7.61
CA SER A 130 -9.00 8.63 8.13
C SER A 130 -7.81 7.71 7.98
N LEU A 131 -7.39 7.12 9.09
CA LEU A 131 -6.22 6.25 9.05
C LEU A 131 -6.62 4.83 8.62
N VAL A 132 -5.86 4.27 7.69
CA VAL A 132 -6.06 2.96 7.06
C VAL A 132 -4.94 2.01 7.47
N TRP A 133 -5.35 0.84 7.96
CA TRP A 133 -4.47 -0.11 8.65
C TRP A 133 -4.67 -1.56 8.21
N ASP A 134 -5.83 -1.84 7.62
CA ASP A 134 -6.24 -3.14 7.07
C ASP A 134 -5.73 -3.32 5.65
N LEU A 135 -4.46 -2.93 5.42
CA LEU A 135 -3.81 -3.24 4.17
C LEU A 135 -3.78 -4.77 4.02
N PRO A 136 -4.17 -5.32 2.84
CA PRO A 136 -4.25 -6.76 2.63
C PRO A 136 -2.90 -7.48 2.86
N VAL A 137 -1.80 -6.72 2.88
CA VAL A 137 -0.50 -7.16 3.37
C VAL A 137 0.08 -6.08 4.29
N PRO A 138 0.46 -6.39 5.54
CA PRO A 138 1.09 -5.42 6.42
C PRO A 138 2.45 -5.01 5.86
N TYR A 139 2.56 -3.74 5.45
CA TYR A 139 3.78 -3.19 4.83
C TYR A 139 4.93 -2.99 5.84
N SER A 140 4.60 -2.90 7.12
CA SER A 140 5.55 -2.74 8.22
C SER A 140 4.94 -3.26 9.52
N THR A 141 5.79 -3.82 10.39
CA THR A 141 5.43 -4.14 11.77
C THR A 141 5.33 -2.89 12.66
N ARG A 142 5.78 -1.73 12.17
CA ARG A 142 5.77 -0.44 12.88
C ARG A 142 4.77 0.52 12.24
N ASN A 143 3.49 0.28 12.50
CA ASN A 143 2.38 1.19 12.17
C ASN A 143 1.78 1.75 13.48
N PRO A 144 1.00 2.85 13.43
CA PRO A 144 0.47 3.50 14.64
C PRO A 144 -0.30 2.56 15.57
N ILE A 145 -1.13 1.66 15.03
CA ILE A 145 -1.89 0.70 15.85
C ILE A 145 -0.95 -0.31 16.52
N ALA A 146 0.01 -0.89 15.80
CA ALA A 146 0.96 -1.85 16.37
C ALA A 146 1.82 -1.25 17.49
N LEU A 147 2.03 0.07 17.48
CA LEU A 147 2.70 0.80 18.56
C LEU A 147 1.77 1.04 19.76
N GLU A 148 0.48 1.24 19.53
CA GLU A 148 -0.53 1.35 20.60
C GLU A 148 -0.89 -0.01 21.22
N THR A 149 -0.78 -1.08 20.42
CA THR A 149 -1.17 -2.45 20.77
C THR A 149 0.04 -3.38 20.93
N GLU A 150 1.17 -2.93 21.49
CA GLU A 150 2.37 -3.78 21.70
C GLU A 150 2.07 -5.13 22.40
N GLU A 151 0.89 -5.29 23.03
CA GLU A 151 0.39 -6.52 23.65
C GLU A 151 -0.53 -7.40 22.76
N ASP A 152 -1.15 -6.89 21.70
CA ASP A 152 -1.97 -7.67 20.76
C ASP A 152 -1.17 -7.97 19.49
N ALA A 153 -0.66 -9.19 19.38
CA ALA A 153 0.03 -9.66 18.19
C ALA A 153 -0.88 -9.51 16.95
N PRO A 154 -0.37 -9.00 15.81
CA PRO A 154 -1.15 -8.99 14.57
C PRO A 154 -1.63 -10.41 14.27
N PRO A 155 -2.85 -10.59 13.72
CA PRO A 155 -3.39 -11.92 13.47
C PRO A 155 -2.42 -12.74 12.62
N ASP A 156 -2.08 -13.95 13.07
CA ASP A 156 -1.16 -14.86 12.37
C ASP A 156 -1.87 -15.55 11.20
N GLY A 157 -1.99 -14.85 10.08
CA GLY A 157 -2.62 -15.34 8.85
C GLY A 157 -1.64 -15.59 7.69
N ALA A 158 -0.34 -15.36 7.88
CA ALA A 158 0.66 -15.60 6.84
C ALA A 158 0.72 -17.09 6.48
N GLY A 159 0.55 -17.41 5.19
CA GLY A 159 0.48 -18.80 4.73
C GLY A 159 -0.82 -19.53 5.06
N ARG A 160 -1.82 -18.85 5.66
CA ARG A 160 -3.10 -19.46 6.07
C ARG A 160 -4.34 -18.68 5.61
N ALA A 161 -4.23 -17.35 5.56
CA ALA A 161 -5.27 -16.43 5.15
C ALA A 161 -4.80 -15.56 3.96
N TRP A 162 -3.51 -15.27 3.86
CA TRP A 162 -2.89 -14.60 2.72
C TRP A 162 -1.59 -15.28 2.30
N LEU A 163 -1.19 -14.99 1.06
CA LEU A 163 0.05 -15.45 0.45
C LEU A 163 0.73 -14.29 -0.27
N TYR A 164 2.04 -14.36 -0.38
CA TYR A 164 2.84 -13.43 -1.18
C TYR A 164 3.41 -14.17 -2.38
N VAL A 165 3.16 -13.66 -3.59
CA VAL A 165 3.63 -14.27 -4.84
C VAL A 165 4.70 -13.39 -5.46
N GLU A 166 5.88 -13.97 -5.70
CA GLU A 166 7.00 -13.31 -6.34
C GLU A 166 6.86 -13.32 -7.89
N PRO A 167 7.58 -12.42 -8.60
CA PRO A 167 7.45 -12.32 -10.06
C PRO A 167 7.83 -13.57 -10.86
N ASP A 168 8.61 -14.49 -10.27
CA ASP A 168 8.98 -15.78 -10.85
C ASP A 168 8.00 -16.92 -10.50
N GLY A 169 6.93 -16.59 -9.77
CA GLY A 169 5.85 -17.49 -9.39
C GLY A 169 6.05 -18.16 -8.03
N ASP A 170 7.17 -17.93 -7.33
CA ASP A 170 7.39 -18.48 -6.00
C ASP A 170 6.38 -17.89 -5.00
N VAL A 171 5.85 -18.73 -4.13
CA VAL A 171 4.83 -18.38 -3.13
C VAL A 171 5.45 -18.44 -1.74
N LEU A 172 5.34 -17.35 -1.00
CA LEU A 172 5.86 -17.18 0.34
C LEU A 172 4.69 -16.90 1.32
N PRO A 173 4.84 -17.18 2.63
CA PRO A 173 3.82 -16.86 3.63
C PRO A 173 3.51 -15.37 3.72
N ALA A 174 4.53 -14.52 3.59
CA ALA A 174 4.44 -13.07 3.64
C ALA A 174 5.68 -12.44 3.00
N GLN A 175 5.61 -11.13 2.72
CA GLN A 175 6.76 -10.36 2.24
C GLN A 175 7.91 -10.41 3.25
N GLY A 176 9.13 -10.69 2.77
CA GLY A 176 10.33 -10.76 3.61
C GLY A 176 10.54 -12.08 4.37
N VAL A 177 9.63 -13.05 4.24
CA VAL A 177 9.79 -14.40 4.80
C VAL A 177 10.39 -15.31 3.74
N ASN A 178 11.69 -15.61 3.85
CA ASN A 178 12.42 -16.45 2.89
C ASN A 178 12.11 -17.95 3.05
N GLN A 179 10.83 -18.32 2.96
CA GLN A 179 10.35 -19.70 2.94
C GLN A 179 9.44 -19.86 1.74
N VAL A 180 9.84 -20.72 0.79
CA VAL A 180 9.05 -21.01 -0.41
C VAL A 180 8.08 -22.15 -0.10
N LEU A 181 6.78 -21.88 -0.23
CA LEU A 181 5.68 -22.83 -0.07
C LEU A 181 5.41 -23.64 -1.36
N GLY A 182 5.74 -23.06 -2.52
CA GLY A 182 5.62 -23.69 -3.84
C GLY A 182 5.71 -22.64 -4.95
N ASN A 183 5.43 -23.01 -6.20
CA ASN A 183 5.46 -22.09 -7.34
C ASN A 183 4.18 -22.18 -8.20
N LEU A 184 3.43 -21.08 -8.35
CA LEU A 184 2.13 -21.05 -9.08
C LEU A 184 2.21 -21.37 -10.57
N LEU A 185 3.40 -21.33 -11.17
CA LEU A 185 3.59 -21.64 -12.60
C LEU A 185 3.90 -23.14 -12.83
N ARG A 186 4.23 -23.89 -11.78
CA ARG A 186 4.81 -25.23 -11.90
C ARG A 186 4.18 -26.27 -10.98
N ASP A 187 3.62 -25.83 -9.86
CA ASP A 187 3.03 -26.69 -8.84
C ASP A 187 1.50 -26.60 -8.86
N GLU A 188 0.84 -27.73 -8.57
CA GLU A 188 -0.60 -27.76 -8.32
C GLU A 188 -0.94 -26.96 -7.04
N TRP A 189 -2.12 -26.33 -7.03
CA TRP A 189 -2.53 -25.46 -5.93
C TRP A 189 -2.54 -26.17 -4.56
N GLU A 190 -2.94 -27.43 -4.51
CA GLU A 190 -2.98 -28.22 -3.28
C GLU A 190 -1.60 -28.39 -2.63
N LYS A 191 -0.52 -28.41 -3.44
CA LYS A 191 0.84 -28.45 -2.93
C LYS A 191 1.24 -27.11 -2.32
N VAL A 192 0.85 -26.01 -2.96
CA VAL A 192 1.14 -24.64 -2.50
C VAL A 192 0.38 -24.33 -1.21
N TRP A 193 -0.91 -24.66 -1.15
CA TRP A 193 -1.78 -24.39 -0.01
C TRP A 193 -1.59 -25.38 1.15
N GLY A 194 -1.23 -26.63 0.83
CA GLY A 194 -1.05 -27.71 1.81
C GLY A 194 0.36 -27.80 2.41
N ALA A 195 1.24 -26.83 2.14
CA ALA A 195 2.57 -26.76 2.74
C ALA A 195 2.45 -26.39 4.23
N GLU A 196 2.39 -27.40 5.12
CA GLU A 196 2.53 -27.24 6.58
C GLU A 196 3.93 -26.78 6.99
#